data_AF-A0A524LQX6-F1
#
_entry.id   AF-A0A524LQX6-F1
#
_cell.length_a   1.000
_cell.length_b   1.000
_cell.length_c   1.000
_cell.angle_alpha   90.00
_cell.angle_beta   90.00
_cell.angle_gamma   90.00
#
_symmetry.space_group_name_H-M   'P 1'
#
loop_
_entity.id
_entity.type
_entity.pdbx_description
1 polymer ?
#
loop_
_entity_poly.entity_id
_entity_poly.type
_entity_poly.pdbx_seq_one_letter_code
_entity_poly.pdbx_strand_id
1 'polypeptide(L)'
;MNDELNDIRQLIDLMQSGLVELFDQLRELRERLNLATELPSEPSPSIIPLFSRIKQDIDSIETPRPSDPIVEEPIEAIPSEEPSLHNDVVDDEENSSSIIDDSDSSSANAKVSRVLDPIARELRTGEATADIILEYLETAKDYLIDDDERKKKVARDIDIVLNFLKARGQRGIRAEERDNILKRIHRWKAHLVSYAISPAE
;
A
#
# COMPACT_ATOMS: atom_id res chain seq x y z
N MET A 1 -9.53 -34.76 -19.78
CA MET A 1 -8.67 -35.16 -18.66
C MET A 1 -7.19 -35.25 -19.04
N ASN A 2 -6.75 -36.22 -19.87
CA ASN A 2 -5.33 -36.28 -20.26
C ASN A 2 -4.92 -35.16 -21.22
N ASP A 3 -5.82 -34.75 -22.13
CA ASP A 3 -5.54 -33.73 -23.16
C ASP A 3 -5.33 -32.34 -22.52
N GLU A 4 -6.20 -31.94 -21.59
CA GLU A 4 -6.07 -30.69 -20.81
C GLU A 4 -4.72 -30.63 -20.08
N LEU A 5 -4.24 -31.75 -19.53
CA LEU A 5 -2.94 -31.83 -18.86
C LEU A 5 -1.77 -31.69 -19.86
N ASN A 6 -1.97 -32.13 -21.10
CA ASN A 6 -0.99 -31.99 -22.18
C ASN A 6 -0.96 -30.56 -22.74
N ASP A 7 -2.10 -29.90 -22.85
CA ASP A 7 -2.22 -28.50 -23.28
C ASP A 7 -1.59 -27.56 -22.25
N ILE A 8 -1.82 -27.81 -20.95
CA ILE A 8 -1.15 -27.08 -19.85
C ILE A 8 0.37 -27.25 -19.92
N ARG A 9 0.88 -28.45 -20.22
CA ARG A 9 2.32 -28.70 -20.39
C ARG A 9 2.90 -27.93 -21.58
N GLN A 10 2.26 -28.01 -22.74
CA GLN A 10 2.67 -27.25 -23.93
C GLN A 10 2.67 -25.73 -23.69
N LEU A 11 1.68 -25.21 -22.96
CA LEU A 11 1.65 -23.80 -22.57
C LEU A 11 2.82 -23.42 -21.64
N ILE A 12 3.15 -24.29 -20.68
CA ILE A 12 4.30 -24.09 -19.79
C ILE A 12 5.62 -24.09 -20.59
N ASP A 13 5.81 -25.04 -21.50
CA ASP A 13 7.01 -25.13 -22.34
C ASP A 13 7.16 -23.90 -23.27
N LEU A 14 6.04 -23.39 -23.80
CA LEU A 14 6.00 -22.16 -24.59
C LEU A 14 6.35 -20.91 -23.75
N MET A 15 5.81 -20.80 -22.53
CA MET A 15 6.15 -19.70 -21.63
C MET A 15 7.62 -19.76 -21.19
N GLN A 16 8.14 -20.96 -20.90
CA GLN A 16 9.54 -21.13 -20.48
C GLN A 16 10.52 -20.79 -21.61
N SER A 17 10.27 -21.24 -22.84
CA SER A 17 11.10 -20.87 -23.99
C SER A 17 11.04 -19.36 -24.27
N GLY A 18 9.86 -18.73 -24.25
CA GLY A 18 9.74 -17.28 -24.43
C GLY A 18 10.42 -16.45 -23.32
N LEU A 19 10.38 -16.91 -22.07
CA LEU A 19 11.09 -16.25 -20.96
C LEU A 19 12.61 -16.33 -21.09
N VAL A 20 13.15 -17.46 -21.59
CA VAL A 20 14.58 -17.61 -21.88
C VAL A 20 15.01 -16.68 -23.01
N GLU A 21 14.23 -16.61 -24.10
CA GLU A 21 14.52 -15.69 -25.22
C GLU A 21 14.54 -14.22 -24.77
N LEU A 22 13.54 -13.78 -24.00
CA LEU A 22 13.50 -12.42 -23.43
C LEU A 22 14.67 -12.14 -22.50
N PHE A 23 15.12 -13.14 -21.72
CA PHE A 23 16.30 -12.99 -20.86
C PHE A 23 17.58 -12.84 -21.67
N ASP A 24 17.77 -13.63 -22.74
CA ASP A 24 18.92 -13.50 -23.63
C ASP A 24 18.91 -12.15 -24.38
N GLN A 25 17.76 -11.67 -24.86
CA GLN A 25 17.61 -10.33 -25.46
C GLN A 25 17.98 -9.20 -24.47
N LEU A 26 17.54 -9.30 -23.21
CA LEU A 26 17.89 -8.33 -22.17
C LEU A 26 19.38 -8.39 -21.79
N ARG A 27 19.98 -9.58 -21.77
CA ARG A 27 21.42 -9.75 -21.55
C ARG A 27 22.21 -9.11 -22.69
N GLU A 28 21.86 -9.39 -23.94
CA GLU A 28 22.53 -8.82 -25.12
C GLU A 28 22.39 -7.29 -25.14
N LEU A 29 21.21 -6.74 -24.84
CA LEU A 29 21.00 -5.30 -24.79
C LEU A 29 21.83 -4.65 -23.66
N ARG A 30 21.98 -5.30 -22.52
CA ARG A 30 22.86 -4.85 -21.43
C ARG A 30 24.34 -4.91 -21.82
N GLU A 31 24.78 -5.97 -22.51
CA GLU A 31 26.14 -6.08 -23.03
C GLU A 31 26.44 -4.98 -24.05
N ARG A 32 25.54 -4.72 -25.00
CA ARG A 32 25.64 -3.61 -25.96
C ARG A 32 25.70 -2.23 -25.28
N LEU A 33 24.91 -1.99 -24.22
CA LEU A 33 24.97 -0.74 -23.45
C LEU A 33 26.27 -0.60 -22.66
N ASN A 34 26.78 -1.68 -22.06
CA ASN A 34 28.07 -1.68 -21.39
C ASN A 34 29.21 -1.39 -22.39
N LEU A 35 29.22 -2.02 -23.56
CA LEU A 35 30.19 -1.72 -24.63
C LEU A 35 30.09 -0.25 -25.11
N ALA A 36 28.89 0.31 -25.19
CA ALA A 36 28.70 1.72 -25.53
C ALA A 36 29.16 2.68 -24.42
N THR A 37 29.37 2.19 -23.20
CA THR A 37 29.83 2.96 -22.03
C THR A 37 31.34 2.85 -21.82
N GLU A 38 32.01 1.81 -22.35
CA GLU A 38 33.47 1.67 -22.33
C GLU A 38 34.17 2.50 -23.43
N LEU A 39 33.94 3.81 -23.44
CA LEU A 39 34.86 4.79 -24.07
C LEU A 39 35.68 5.47 -22.95
N PRO A 40 37.02 5.52 -23.03
CA PRO A 40 37.84 5.90 -21.88
C PRO A 40 37.97 7.43 -21.74
N SER A 41 37.20 8.03 -20.83
CA SER A 41 37.66 9.14 -19.95
C SER A 41 36.59 9.51 -18.92
N GLU A 42 37.01 9.72 -17.67
CA GLU A 42 36.31 10.57 -16.70
C GLU A 42 36.16 12.02 -17.23
N PRO A 43 35.32 12.92 -16.65
CA PRO A 43 34.63 12.81 -15.35
C PRO A 43 33.13 13.22 -15.32
N SER A 44 32.54 12.98 -14.14
CA SER A 44 31.29 13.57 -13.61
C SER A 44 29.96 12.88 -14.00
N PRO A 45 29.07 12.58 -13.04
CA PRO A 45 27.71 12.17 -13.35
C PRO A 45 26.93 13.37 -13.91
N SER A 46 26.53 13.30 -15.18
CA SER A 46 25.64 14.28 -15.81
C SER A 46 24.22 14.13 -15.26
N ILE A 47 23.97 14.76 -14.10
CA ILE A 47 22.62 14.96 -13.57
C ILE A 47 21.96 16.02 -14.44
N ILE A 48 21.16 15.59 -15.41
CA ILE A 48 20.30 16.47 -16.20
C ILE A 48 19.18 16.98 -15.28
N PRO A 49 19.12 18.29 -14.96
CA PRO A 49 18.05 18.81 -14.11
C PRO A 49 16.74 18.84 -14.89
N LEU A 50 15.75 18.06 -14.43
CA LEU A 50 14.42 17.90 -15.05
C LEU A 50 13.52 19.15 -15.00
N PHE A 51 14.04 20.30 -14.56
CA PHE A 51 13.31 21.55 -14.44
C PHE A 51 13.97 22.65 -15.29
N SER A 52 13.54 22.74 -16.54
CA SER A 52 13.88 23.85 -17.43
C SER A 52 13.30 25.17 -16.90
N ARG A 53 14.09 26.23 -16.93
CA ARG A 53 13.66 27.58 -16.54
C ARG A 53 12.46 28.03 -17.38
N ILE A 54 11.33 28.27 -16.72
CA ILE A 54 10.24 29.09 -17.28
C ILE A 54 10.79 30.50 -17.45
N LYS A 55 10.70 31.05 -18.67
CA LYS A 55 11.03 32.45 -18.92
C LYS A 55 9.88 33.31 -18.38
N GLN A 56 10.18 34.16 -17.40
CA GLN A 56 9.30 35.25 -17.01
C GLN A 56 9.60 36.44 -17.93
N ASP A 57 8.80 36.61 -18.99
CA ASP A 57 8.71 37.90 -19.67
C ASP A 57 7.79 38.80 -18.82
N ILE A 58 8.41 39.50 -17.87
CA ILE A 58 7.81 40.65 -17.19
C ILE A 58 8.60 41.86 -17.67
N ASP A 59 8.03 42.61 -18.61
CA ASP A 59 8.47 43.96 -18.90
C ASP A 59 7.30 44.93 -18.70
N SER A 60 7.62 46.15 -18.28
CA SER A 60 6.69 47.01 -17.53
C SER A 60 6.44 48.35 -18.22
N ILE A 61 5.17 48.79 -18.26
CA ILE A 61 4.74 50.21 -18.32
C ILE A 61 4.97 50.86 -19.74
N GLU A 62 4.13 51.71 -20.36
CA GLU A 62 3.05 52.64 -19.96
C GLU A 62 1.99 52.89 -21.09
N THR A 63 0.82 53.42 -20.70
CA THR A 63 -0.37 54.08 -21.37
C THR A 63 -0.22 54.91 -22.69
N PRO A 64 -1.28 55.54 -23.34
CA PRO A 64 -2.75 55.60 -23.08
C PRO A 64 -3.79 55.63 -24.28
N ARG A 65 -5.08 55.28 -23.99
CA ARG A 65 -6.41 55.78 -24.53
C ARG A 65 -6.70 55.94 -26.06
N PRO A 66 -7.96 56.22 -26.49
CA PRO A 66 -9.30 55.82 -26.01
C PRO A 66 -10.25 55.28 -27.14
N SER A 67 -11.41 54.68 -26.79
CA SER A 67 -12.74 54.86 -27.45
C SER A 67 -13.83 53.94 -26.87
N ASP A 68 -14.90 54.53 -26.34
CA ASP A 68 -16.26 53.95 -26.14
C ASP A 68 -16.97 53.73 -27.51
N PRO A 69 -18.17 53.09 -27.68
CA PRO A 69 -19.30 53.04 -26.70
C PRO A 69 -20.35 51.87 -26.71
N ILE A 70 -21.19 51.79 -25.64
CA ILE A 70 -22.63 51.36 -25.57
C ILE A 70 -22.96 49.86 -25.93
N VAL A 71 -23.75 49.02 -25.21
CA VAL A 71 -25.20 49.01 -24.86
C VAL A 71 -25.52 48.15 -23.59
N GLU A 72 -26.68 48.47 -22.98
CA GLU A 72 -27.41 48.03 -21.77
C GLU A 72 -27.86 46.54 -21.59
N GLU A 73 -27.95 46.08 -20.31
CA GLU A 73 -28.97 45.26 -19.57
C GLU A 73 -29.77 44.04 -20.19
N PRO A 74 -30.59 43.24 -19.45
CA PRO A 74 -30.78 43.02 -17.97
C PRO A 74 -30.95 41.55 -17.45
N ILE A 75 -30.82 41.40 -16.11
CA ILE A 75 -31.53 40.56 -15.08
C ILE A 75 -32.35 39.29 -15.45
N GLU A 76 -32.12 38.16 -14.72
CA GLU A 76 -33.07 37.19 -14.08
C GLU A 76 -32.25 35.97 -13.53
N ALA A 77 -32.59 35.14 -12.54
CA ALA A 77 -33.43 35.08 -11.33
C ALA A 77 -33.15 33.69 -10.64
N ILE A 78 -33.44 33.52 -9.34
CA ILE A 78 -33.17 32.34 -8.46
C ILE A 78 -34.38 31.35 -8.43
N PRO A 79 -34.56 30.25 -7.61
CA PRO A 79 -33.78 29.60 -6.51
C PRO A 79 -33.82 28.02 -6.46
N SER A 80 -33.49 27.43 -5.28
CA SER A 80 -33.97 26.12 -4.71
C SER A 80 -33.29 24.80 -5.15
N GLU A 81 -33.15 23.74 -4.32
CA GLU A 81 -33.47 23.50 -2.88
C GLU A 81 -32.71 22.24 -2.32
N GLU A 82 -32.45 22.20 -1.00
CA GLU A 82 -32.34 20.93 -0.22
C GLU A 82 -33.75 20.52 0.27
N PRO A 83 -34.02 19.24 0.61
CA PRO A 83 -34.18 18.95 2.05
C PRO A 83 -33.88 17.52 2.57
N SER A 84 -33.67 17.51 3.89
CA SER A 84 -33.48 16.47 4.92
C SER A 84 -34.38 15.21 5.02
N LEU A 85 -33.76 14.15 5.59
CA LEU A 85 -34.20 13.24 6.68
C LEU A 85 -35.62 12.62 6.75
N HIS A 86 -35.69 11.29 6.90
CA HIS A 86 -36.58 10.61 7.87
C HIS A 86 -36.13 9.19 8.30
N ASN A 87 -36.59 8.76 9.50
CA ASN A 87 -36.33 7.46 10.15
C ASN A 87 -37.57 6.54 10.13
N ASP A 88 -37.35 5.22 10.27
CA ASP A 88 -38.08 4.22 11.11
C ASP A 88 -37.43 2.83 10.81
N VAL A 89 -36.98 1.97 11.75
CA VAL A 89 -37.62 1.31 12.93
C VAL A 89 -38.77 0.40 12.45
N VAL A 90 -38.63 -0.93 12.35
CA VAL A 90 -38.82 -2.02 13.36
C VAL A 90 -38.30 -3.36 12.76
N ASP A 91 -38.02 -4.50 13.42
CA ASP A 91 -37.82 -4.93 14.83
C ASP A 91 -37.08 -6.32 14.80
N ASP A 92 -36.15 -6.61 15.73
CA ASP A 92 -36.24 -7.59 16.84
C ASP A 92 -36.09 -9.11 16.50
N GLU A 93 -34.89 -9.68 16.73
CA GLU A 93 -34.64 -11.08 17.13
C GLU A 93 -33.32 -11.18 17.93
N GLU A 94 -33.23 -10.55 19.12
CA GLU A 94 -32.18 -10.88 20.10
C GLU A 94 -32.70 -11.95 21.09
N ASN A 95 -32.51 -13.23 20.78
CA ASN A 95 -32.88 -14.31 21.70
C ASN A 95 -31.68 -15.11 22.25
N SER A 96 -31.21 -14.63 23.41
CA SER A 96 -30.78 -15.44 24.56
C SER A 96 -29.44 -16.19 24.55
N SER A 97 -28.63 -15.77 25.54
CA SER A 97 -27.82 -16.60 26.45
C SER A 97 -26.56 -17.29 25.94
N SER A 98 -25.43 -16.58 26.07
CA SER A 98 -24.24 -17.12 26.74
C SER A 98 -23.41 -15.97 27.36
N ILE A 99 -23.86 -15.43 28.49
CA ILE A 99 -23.08 -14.46 29.27
C ILE A 99 -21.97 -15.19 30.03
N ILE A 100 -20.87 -15.49 29.34
CA ILE A 100 -19.61 -15.99 29.92
C ILE A 100 -18.43 -15.38 29.11
N ASP A 101 -17.64 -14.53 29.77
CA ASP A 101 -16.32 -14.00 29.34
C ASP A 101 -16.14 -13.16 28.04
N ASP A 102 -17.11 -12.32 27.69
CA ASP A 102 -16.94 -11.33 26.59
C ASP A 102 -15.93 -10.20 26.90
N SER A 103 -15.65 -9.93 28.18
CA SER A 103 -14.77 -8.81 28.61
C SER A 103 -13.33 -8.97 28.12
N ASP A 104 -12.76 -10.17 28.28
CA ASP A 104 -11.35 -10.43 27.92
C ASP A 104 -11.17 -10.58 26.40
N SER A 105 -12.17 -11.13 25.70
CA SER A 105 -12.23 -11.19 24.25
C SER A 105 -12.22 -9.78 23.62
N SER A 106 -13.05 -8.87 24.14
CA SER A 106 -13.10 -7.47 23.70
C SER A 106 -11.78 -6.72 24.01
N SER A 107 -11.24 -6.91 25.22
CA SER A 107 -9.95 -6.34 25.65
C SER A 107 -8.79 -6.79 24.76
N ALA A 108 -8.70 -8.08 24.44
CA ALA A 108 -7.67 -8.62 23.56
C ALA A 108 -7.78 -8.10 22.13
N ASN A 109 -9.00 -8.00 21.58
CA ASN A 109 -9.23 -7.40 20.26
C ASN A 109 -8.83 -5.91 20.23
N ALA A 110 -9.17 -5.15 21.28
CA ALA A 110 -8.71 -3.77 21.43
C ALA A 110 -7.17 -3.67 21.53
N LYS A 111 -6.51 -4.56 22.28
CA LYS A 111 -5.04 -4.65 22.37
C LYS A 111 -4.39 -4.90 21.01
N VAL A 112 -4.85 -5.91 20.29
CA VAL A 112 -4.31 -6.28 18.95
C VAL A 112 -4.55 -5.16 17.94
N SER A 113 -5.75 -4.59 17.91
CA SER A 113 -6.11 -3.46 17.02
C SER A 113 -5.23 -2.24 17.28
N ARG A 114 -5.10 -1.82 18.55
CA ARG A 114 -4.31 -0.65 18.96
C ARG A 114 -2.84 -0.72 18.53
N VAL A 115 -2.29 -1.92 18.40
CA VAL A 115 -0.88 -2.16 18.06
C VAL A 115 -0.67 -2.34 16.56
N LEU A 116 -1.54 -3.11 15.88
CA LEU A 116 -1.37 -3.43 14.46
C LEU A 116 -1.98 -2.39 13.51
N ASP A 117 -3.05 -1.68 13.92
CA ASP A 117 -3.74 -0.73 13.04
C ASP A 117 -2.90 0.53 12.73
N PRO A 118 -2.05 1.08 13.64
CA PRO A 118 -1.08 2.11 13.28
C PRO A 118 -0.10 1.66 12.20
N ILE A 119 0.44 0.44 12.31
CA ILE A 119 1.37 -0.14 11.31
C ILE A 119 0.66 -0.33 9.97
N ALA A 120 -0.59 -0.80 9.99
CA ALA A 120 -1.41 -0.93 8.80
C ALA A 120 -1.76 0.43 8.15
N ARG A 121 -1.85 1.51 8.94
CA ARG A 121 -2.01 2.87 8.41
C ARG A 121 -0.73 3.36 7.74
N GLU A 122 0.43 3.22 8.37
CA GLU A 122 1.71 3.66 7.80
C GLU A 122 2.10 2.87 6.54
N LEU A 123 1.74 1.59 6.47
CA LEU A 123 1.87 0.79 5.24
C LEU A 123 0.90 1.23 4.13
N ARG A 124 -0.23 1.85 4.46
CA ARG A 124 -1.21 2.36 3.48
C ARG A 124 -0.83 3.76 2.97
N THR A 125 -0.34 4.64 3.83
CA THR A 125 0.24 5.94 3.41
C THR A 125 1.50 5.68 2.58
N GLY A 126 2.31 4.69 2.98
CA GLY A 126 3.50 4.27 2.25
C GLY A 126 4.65 5.27 2.31
N GLU A 127 4.58 6.20 3.27
CA GLU A 127 5.55 7.26 3.56
C GLU A 127 6.71 6.74 4.41
N ALA A 128 6.44 5.78 5.31
CA ALA A 128 7.44 5.14 6.15
C ALA A 128 8.41 4.24 5.35
N THR A 129 9.70 4.34 5.68
CA THR A 129 10.77 3.46 5.20
C THR A 129 10.71 2.09 5.89
N ALA A 130 11.33 1.07 5.28
CA ALA A 130 11.20 -0.30 5.78
C ALA A 130 11.89 -0.55 7.14
N ASP A 131 12.88 0.27 7.52
CA ASP A 131 13.49 0.29 8.85
C ASP A 131 12.54 0.81 9.94
N ILE A 132 11.76 1.87 9.66
CA ILE A 132 10.72 2.38 10.57
C ILE A 132 9.60 1.34 10.76
N ILE A 133 9.14 0.72 9.68
CA ILE A 133 8.13 -0.36 9.78
C ILE A 133 8.68 -1.58 10.52
N LEU A 134 9.98 -1.88 10.41
CA LEU A 134 10.63 -2.95 11.14
C LEU A 134 10.58 -2.69 12.66
N GLU A 135 10.99 -1.49 13.11
CA GLU A 135 10.99 -1.14 14.54
C GLU A 135 9.58 -1.23 15.16
N TYR A 136 8.56 -0.72 14.46
CA TYR A 136 7.18 -0.86 14.90
C TYR A 136 6.68 -2.31 14.90
N LEU A 137 7.15 -3.15 13.97
CA LEU A 137 6.74 -4.55 13.92
C LEU A 137 7.49 -5.44 14.94
N GLU A 138 8.75 -5.14 15.28
CA GLU A 138 9.49 -5.79 16.36
C GLU A 138 8.81 -5.49 17.71
N THR A 139 8.55 -4.21 18.01
CA THR A 139 7.84 -3.81 19.23
C THR A 139 6.41 -4.35 19.31
N ALA A 140 5.70 -4.47 18.18
CA ALA A 140 4.40 -5.13 18.11
C ALA A 140 4.48 -6.63 18.38
N LYS A 141 5.51 -7.32 17.88
CA LYS A 141 5.74 -8.75 18.11
C LYS A 141 5.92 -9.00 19.61
N ASP A 142 6.86 -8.30 20.23
CA ASP A 142 7.23 -8.49 21.64
C ASP A 142 6.08 -8.20 22.62
N TYR A 143 5.09 -7.39 22.22
CA TYR A 143 3.93 -7.05 23.04
C TYR A 143 2.67 -7.91 22.80
N LEU A 144 2.58 -8.60 21.66
CA LEU A 144 1.42 -9.43 21.28
C LEU A 144 1.68 -10.94 21.33
N ILE A 145 2.93 -11.35 21.13
CA ILE A 145 3.37 -12.74 21.06
C ILE A 145 4.03 -13.14 22.39
N ASP A 146 3.23 -13.69 23.29
CA ASP A 146 3.71 -14.42 24.46
C ASP A 146 4.11 -15.87 24.04
N ASP A 147 4.72 -16.64 24.94
CA ASP A 147 5.20 -18.03 24.70
C ASP A 147 4.09 -19.09 24.38
N ASP A 148 2.85 -18.65 24.17
CA ASP A 148 1.70 -19.49 23.79
C ASP A 148 1.95 -20.21 22.45
N GLU A 149 1.85 -21.55 22.48
CA GLU A 149 2.03 -22.42 21.32
C GLU A 149 1.14 -22.04 20.12
N ARG A 150 -0.07 -21.54 20.39
CA ARG A 150 -1.06 -21.15 19.38
C ARG A 150 -0.57 -19.93 18.60
N LYS A 151 0.13 -19.00 19.28
CA LYS A 151 0.71 -17.80 18.68
C LYS A 151 1.97 -18.07 17.86
N LYS A 152 2.68 -19.21 18.07
CA LYS A 152 3.92 -19.57 17.34
C LYS A 152 3.80 -19.60 15.82
N LYS A 153 2.60 -19.75 15.24
CA LYS A 153 2.39 -19.63 13.79
C LYS A 153 2.40 -18.18 13.31
N VAL A 154 1.75 -17.29 14.05
CA VAL A 154 1.74 -15.83 13.78
C VAL A 154 3.13 -15.25 14.01
N ALA A 155 3.80 -15.64 15.10
CA ALA A 155 5.19 -15.25 15.41
C ALA A 155 6.15 -15.49 14.23
N ARG A 156 6.13 -16.71 13.66
CA ARG A 156 6.97 -17.07 12.51
C ARG A 156 6.64 -16.29 11.23
N ASP A 157 5.38 -15.93 11.00
CA ASP A 157 4.99 -15.14 9.82
C ASP A 157 5.38 -13.66 9.99
N ILE A 158 5.30 -13.14 11.22
CA ILE A 158 5.89 -11.84 11.59
C ILE A 158 7.41 -11.88 11.37
N ASP A 159 8.12 -12.93 11.80
CA ASP A 159 9.57 -13.08 11.58
C ASP A 159 9.96 -13.11 10.09
N ILE A 160 9.12 -13.68 9.22
CA ILE A 160 9.35 -13.63 7.76
C ILE A 160 9.26 -12.18 7.26
N VAL A 161 8.28 -11.40 7.73
CA VAL A 161 8.15 -9.98 7.37
C VAL A 161 9.27 -9.14 7.97
N LEU A 162 9.67 -9.37 9.21
CA LEU A 162 10.81 -8.71 9.85
C LEU A 162 12.11 -8.95 9.08
N ASN A 163 12.38 -10.20 8.67
CA ASN A 163 13.55 -10.52 7.85
C ASN A 163 13.48 -9.85 6.46
N PHE A 164 12.30 -9.76 5.84
CA PHE A 164 12.11 -9.03 4.58
C PHE A 164 12.41 -7.53 4.74
N LEU A 165 11.89 -6.89 5.78
CA LEU A 165 12.12 -5.48 6.08
C LEU A 165 13.61 -5.22 6.40
N LYS A 166 14.24 -6.13 7.17
CA LYS A 166 15.67 -6.07 7.53
C LYS A 166 16.58 -6.18 6.31
N ALA A 167 16.27 -7.08 5.39
CA ALA A 167 16.98 -7.21 4.11
C ALA A 167 16.81 -5.97 3.20
N ARG A 168 15.80 -5.13 3.48
CA ARG A 168 15.48 -3.93 2.70
C ARG A 168 16.10 -2.65 3.27
N GLY A 169 16.25 -2.57 4.60
CA GLY A 169 16.83 -1.42 5.30
C GLY A 169 16.06 -0.14 5.01
N GLN A 170 16.77 0.94 4.66
CA GLN A 170 16.16 2.26 4.45
C GLN A 170 15.38 2.42 3.13
N ARG A 171 15.26 1.37 2.31
CA ARG A 171 14.55 1.45 1.03
C ARG A 171 13.04 1.44 1.26
N GLY A 172 12.31 2.28 0.50
CA GLY A 172 10.85 2.24 0.47
C GLY A 172 10.28 0.89 0.06
N ILE A 173 9.12 0.55 0.60
CA ILE A 173 8.36 -0.68 0.29
C ILE A 173 7.48 -0.39 -0.95
N ARG A 174 7.52 -1.25 -1.98
CA ARG A 174 6.68 -1.09 -3.19
C ARG A 174 5.22 -1.38 -2.86
N ALA A 175 4.29 -0.80 -3.62
CA ALA A 175 2.85 -0.96 -3.40
C ALA A 175 2.42 -2.43 -3.19
N GLU A 176 2.81 -3.34 -4.09
CA GLU A 176 2.45 -4.77 -4.00
C GLU A 176 3.03 -5.48 -2.77
N GLU A 177 4.21 -5.06 -2.31
CA GLU A 177 4.83 -5.59 -1.10
C GLU A 177 4.13 -5.06 0.16
N ARG A 178 3.73 -3.77 0.16
CA ARG A 178 2.88 -3.18 1.22
C ARG A 178 1.56 -3.91 1.30
N ASP A 179 0.91 -4.19 0.17
CA ASP A 179 -0.35 -4.93 0.10
C ASP A 179 -0.20 -6.38 0.59
N ASN A 180 0.93 -7.04 0.34
CA ASN A 180 1.23 -8.36 0.88
C ASN A 180 1.33 -8.33 2.42
N ILE A 181 2.10 -7.37 2.95
CA ILE A 181 2.27 -7.19 4.40
C ILE A 181 0.93 -6.82 5.05
N LEU A 182 0.14 -5.92 4.44
CA LEU A 182 -1.20 -5.57 4.91
C LEU A 182 -2.12 -6.79 4.97
N LYS A 183 -2.15 -7.64 3.93
CA LYS A 183 -2.93 -8.90 3.92
C LYS A 183 -2.49 -9.85 5.04
N ARG A 184 -1.19 -9.90 5.37
CA ARG A 184 -0.68 -10.66 6.52
C ARG A 184 -1.11 -10.06 7.85
N ILE A 185 -0.98 -8.74 8.05
CA ILE A 185 -1.43 -8.04 9.26
C ILE A 185 -2.91 -8.29 9.55
N HIS A 186 -3.80 -8.22 8.54
CA HIS A 186 -5.22 -8.54 8.72
C HIS A 186 -5.43 -10.01 9.14
N ARG A 187 -4.66 -10.95 8.57
CA ARG A 187 -4.69 -12.37 8.94
C ARG A 187 -4.16 -12.61 10.36
N TRP A 188 -3.10 -11.92 10.77
CA TRP A 188 -2.56 -11.97 12.13
C TRP A 188 -3.57 -11.43 13.13
N LYS A 189 -4.21 -10.29 12.83
CA LYS A 189 -5.28 -9.70 13.64
C LYS A 189 -6.41 -10.72 13.86
N ALA A 190 -6.93 -11.34 12.80
CA ALA A 190 -7.96 -12.37 12.90
C ALA A 190 -7.50 -13.58 13.75
N HIS A 191 -6.28 -14.09 13.56
CA HIS A 191 -5.77 -15.21 14.35
C HIS A 191 -5.56 -14.86 15.83
N LEU A 192 -4.92 -13.73 16.13
CA LEU A 192 -4.66 -13.29 17.50
C LEU A 192 -5.97 -13.03 18.28
N VAL A 193 -6.99 -12.48 17.62
CA VAL A 193 -8.35 -12.36 18.19
C VAL A 193 -8.99 -13.73 18.40
N SER A 194 -8.89 -14.66 17.45
CA SER A 194 -9.44 -16.02 17.62
C SER A 194 -8.81 -16.80 18.79
N TYR A 195 -7.52 -16.59 19.07
CA TYR A 195 -6.83 -17.23 20.21
C TYR A 195 -7.19 -16.62 21.56
N ALA A 196 -7.78 -15.41 21.59
CA ALA A 196 -8.32 -14.80 22.79
C ALA A 196 -9.75 -15.27 23.09
N ILE A 197 -10.58 -15.43 22.04
CA ILE A 197 -11.98 -15.89 22.15
C ILE A 197 -12.06 -17.38 22.55
N SER A 198 -11.07 -18.18 22.17
CA SER A 198 -10.94 -19.57 22.61
C SER A 198 -9.74 -19.69 23.56
N PRO A 199 -9.91 -19.43 24.87
CA PRO A 199 -8.92 -19.83 25.88
C PRO A 199 -8.75 -21.35 25.86
N ALA A 200 -7.58 -21.84 26.26
CA ALA A 200 -7.29 -23.27 26.26
C ALA A 200 -8.00 -23.95 27.45
N GLU A 201 -8.61 -25.12 27.20
CA GLU A 201 -9.05 -26.08 28.22
C GLU A 201 -7.85 -26.76 28.91
#